data_AF-A0AA88RHM9-F1
#
_entry.id   AF-A0AA88RHM9-F1
#
_cell.length_a   1.000
_cell.length_b   1.000
_cell.length_c   1.000
_cell.angle_alpha   90.00
_cell.angle_beta   90.00
_cell.angle_gamma   90.00
#
_symmetry.space_group_name_H-M   'P 1'
#
loop_
_entity.id
_entity.type
_entity.pdbx_description
1 polymer ?
#
loop_
_entity_poly.entity_id
_entity_poly.type
_entity_poly.pdbx_seq_one_letter_code
_entity_poly.pdbx_strand_id
1 'polypeptide(L)'
;MGLDAYRFSISWSRVLPRLESYVTLFHWDVPQALEDEYGGFLSPKIVDDFRDFANLCFQRFGDRVKHWITLNEPWTFAVTSYDYGTTAPGRCSAWRNNNCTGGNSGTEPYVVTHNQILAHAAAVKVYRTKYKVITT
;
A
#
# COMPACT_ATOMS: atom_id res chain seq x y z
N MET A 1 -22.11 -0.81 28.53
CA MET A 1 -20.87 -1.63 28.58
C MET A 1 -20.21 -1.67 29.95
N GLY A 2 -20.52 -0.77 30.92
CA GLY A 2 -20.03 -0.91 32.30
C GLY A 2 -18.50 -0.94 32.40
N LEU A 3 -17.82 0.01 31.76
CA LEU A 3 -16.36 0.09 31.78
C LEU A 3 -15.90 1.24 32.67
N ASP A 4 -14.95 0.97 33.57
CA ASP A 4 -14.39 1.94 34.53
C ASP A 4 -13.15 2.68 33.99
N ALA A 5 -12.54 2.19 32.90
CA ALA A 5 -11.42 2.83 32.23
C ALA A 5 -11.34 2.42 30.75
N TYR A 6 -10.75 3.28 29.93
CA TYR A 6 -10.44 2.98 28.53
C TYR A 6 -9.08 3.58 28.15
N ARG A 7 -8.39 2.91 27.23
CA ARG A 7 -7.13 3.38 26.64
C ARG A 7 -7.43 4.00 25.28
N PHE A 8 -6.99 5.23 25.07
CA PHE A 8 -7.02 5.90 23.77
C PHE A 8 -5.66 6.49 23.44
N SER A 9 -5.39 6.71 22.17
CA SER A 9 -4.19 7.41 21.70
C SER A 9 -4.53 8.84 21.28
N ILE A 10 -3.62 9.77 21.57
CA ILE A 10 -3.69 11.14 21.07
C ILE A 10 -2.67 11.27 19.94
N SER A 11 -3.14 11.66 18.76
CA SER A 11 -2.25 11.90 17.62
C SER A 11 -1.43 13.16 17.84
N TRP A 12 -0.11 13.07 17.68
CA TRP A 12 0.78 14.23 17.86
C TRP A 12 0.47 15.36 16.88
N SER A 13 0.12 15.06 15.62
CA SER A 13 -0.29 16.08 14.64
C SER A 13 -1.59 16.79 15.01
N ARG A 14 -2.37 16.25 15.95
CA ARG A 14 -3.55 16.91 16.52
C ARG A 14 -3.20 17.90 17.65
N VAL A 15 -2.09 17.69 18.36
CA VAL A 15 -1.68 18.51 19.51
C VAL A 15 -0.63 19.55 19.12
N LEU A 16 0.20 19.23 18.13
CA LEU A 16 1.29 20.07 17.65
C LEU A 16 0.98 20.55 16.22
N PRO A 17 0.26 21.68 16.05
CA PRO A 17 -0.27 22.10 14.75
C PRO A 17 0.81 22.47 13.72
N ARG A 18 2.08 22.55 14.14
CA ARG A 18 3.23 22.79 13.25
C ARG A 18 3.87 21.50 12.71
N LEU A 19 3.38 20.33 13.11
CA LEU A 19 3.85 19.04 12.58
C LEU A 19 2.99 18.61 11.40
N GLU A 20 3.56 18.69 10.21
CA GLU A 20 2.94 18.19 8.99
C GLU A 20 3.03 16.65 8.93
N SER A 21 1.90 16.00 8.60
CA SER A 21 1.85 14.55 8.45
C SER A 21 2.12 14.15 7.01
N TYR A 22 3.13 13.31 6.80
CA TYR A 22 3.44 12.65 5.54
C TYR A 22 3.06 11.17 5.67
N VAL A 23 1.96 10.78 5.02
CA VAL A 23 1.39 9.45 5.19
C VAL A 23 1.64 8.61 3.95
N THR A 24 2.26 7.45 4.16
CA THR A 24 2.38 6.39 3.16
C THR A 24 1.15 5.49 3.24
N LEU A 25 0.45 5.30 2.12
CA LEU A 25 -0.73 4.45 2.03
C LEU A 25 -0.37 2.96 2.08
N PHE A 26 0.67 2.56 1.36
CA PHE A 26 1.12 1.17 1.31
C PHE A 26 2.59 1.05 1.67
N HIS A 27 2.87 0.21 2.67
CA HIS A 27 4.22 -0.08 3.15
C HIS A 27 4.43 -1.60 3.24
N TRP A 28 4.17 -2.27 2.12
CA TRP A 28 4.42 -3.70 1.89
C TRP A 28 3.46 -4.64 2.64
N ASP A 29 2.42 -4.08 3.23
CA ASP A 29 1.42 -4.72 4.07
C ASP A 29 0.15 -5.07 3.27
N VAL A 30 0.30 -5.91 2.23
CA VAL A 30 -0.84 -6.41 1.45
C VAL A 30 -1.77 -7.20 2.39
N PRO A 31 -3.08 -6.94 2.43
CA PRO A 31 -4.01 -7.75 3.21
C PRO A 31 -3.94 -9.22 2.78
N GLN A 32 -3.73 -10.13 3.74
CA GLN A 32 -3.59 -11.56 3.46
C GLN A 32 -4.77 -12.13 2.65
N ALA A 33 -6.00 -11.64 2.89
CA ALA A 33 -7.17 -12.08 2.14
C ALA A 33 -7.06 -11.82 0.62
N LEU A 34 -6.42 -10.72 0.21
CA LEU A 34 -6.21 -10.39 -1.21
C LEU A 34 -5.07 -11.22 -1.81
N GLU A 35 -4.06 -11.54 -1.01
CA GLU A 35 -3.00 -12.49 -1.38
C GLU A 35 -3.58 -13.89 -1.61
N ASP A 36 -4.44 -14.36 -0.70
CA ASP A 36 -5.09 -15.67 -0.80
C ASP A 36 -6.11 -15.74 -1.96
N GLU A 37 -6.88 -14.66 -2.19
CA GLU A 37 -7.92 -14.65 -3.21
C GLU A 37 -7.36 -14.59 -4.64
N TYR A 38 -6.33 -13.77 -4.87
CA TYR A 38 -5.84 -13.53 -6.22
C TYR A 38 -4.33 -13.25 -6.32
N GLY A 39 -3.55 -13.44 -5.25
CA GLY A 39 -2.09 -13.23 -5.25
C GLY A 39 -1.68 -11.76 -5.18
N GLY A 40 -2.52 -10.91 -4.58
CA GLY A 40 -2.17 -9.51 -4.32
C GLY A 40 -1.72 -8.77 -5.58
N PHE A 41 -0.48 -8.26 -5.56
CA PHE A 41 0.05 -7.48 -6.68
C PHE A 41 0.37 -8.28 -7.95
N LEU A 42 0.26 -9.62 -7.94
CA LEU A 42 0.34 -10.42 -9.17
C LEU A 42 -0.91 -10.28 -10.04
N SER A 43 -2.03 -9.84 -9.48
CA SER A 43 -3.30 -9.69 -10.19
C SER A 43 -3.61 -8.22 -10.47
N PRO A 44 -4.17 -7.90 -11.66
CA PRO A 44 -4.62 -6.54 -11.95
C PRO A 44 -5.79 -6.10 -11.06
N LYS A 45 -6.50 -7.03 -10.39
CA LYS A 45 -7.59 -6.71 -9.45
C LYS A 45 -7.13 -5.78 -8.31
N ILE A 46 -5.87 -5.89 -7.89
CA ILE A 46 -5.27 -5.05 -6.84
C ILE A 46 -5.38 -3.56 -7.13
N VAL A 47 -5.46 -3.16 -8.41
CA VAL A 47 -5.51 -1.76 -8.83
C VAL A 47 -6.80 -1.10 -8.33
N ASP A 48 -7.93 -1.81 -8.45
CA ASP A 48 -9.23 -1.32 -8.01
C ASP A 48 -9.34 -1.34 -6.48
N ASP A 49 -8.89 -2.42 -5.83
CA ASP A 49 -8.90 -2.51 -4.36
C ASP A 49 -8.00 -1.45 -3.71
N PHE A 50 -6.80 -1.22 -4.25
CA PHE A 50 -5.90 -0.17 -3.78
C PHE A 50 -6.48 1.23 -4.01
N ARG A 51 -7.13 1.46 -5.17
CA ARG A 51 -7.83 2.73 -5.45
C ARG A 51 -8.92 2.98 -4.41
N ASP A 52 -9.71 1.97 -4.07
CA ASP A 52 -10.84 2.11 -3.16
C ASP A 52 -10.38 2.28 -1.71
N PHE A 53 -9.32 1.58 -1.32
CA PHE A 53 -8.59 1.82 -0.07
C PHE A 53 -8.06 3.26 0.01
N ALA A 54 -7.35 3.73 -1.01
CA ALA A 54 -6.82 5.10 -1.05
C ALA A 54 -7.94 6.14 -0.97
N ASN A 55 -9.04 5.94 -1.71
CA ASN A 55 -10.22 6.81 -1.67
C ASN A 55 -10.82 6.90 -0.25
N LEU A 56 -10.93 5.76 0.44
CA LEU A 56 -11.38 5.74 1.84
C LEU A 56 -10.42 6.52 2.74
N CYS A 57 -9.11 6.32 2.61
CA CYS A 57 -8.12 7.08 3.38
C CYS A 57 -8.22 8.59 3.15
N PHE A 58 -8.33 9.03 1.90
CA PHE A 58 -8.50 10.45 1.57
C PHE A 58 -9.79 11.01 2.16
N GLN A 59 -10.90 10.26 2.09
CA GLN A 59 -12.17 10.68 2.67
C GLN A 59 -12.10 10.82 4.20
N ARG A 60 -11.43 9.89 4.88
CA ARG A 60 -11.42 9.84 6.36
C ARG A 60 -10.36 10.72 7.00
N PHE A 61 -9.26 10.99 6.30
CA PHE A 61 -8.08 11.65 6.87
C PHE A 61 -7.59 12.86 6.07
N GLY A 62 -8.15 13.13 4.87
CA GLY A 62 -7.74 14.24 4.02
C GLY A 62 -8.03 15.63 4.60
N ASP A 63 -8.88 15.72 5.63
CA ASP A 63 -9.07 16.94 6.43
C ASP A 63 -7.78 17.38 7.14
N ARG A 64 -6.98 16.41 7.61
CA ARG A 64 -5.75 16.62 8.40
C ARG A 64 -4.46 16.30 7.64
N VAL A 65 -4.48 15.29 6.77
CA VAL A 65 -3.29 14.84 6.03
C VAL A 65 -3.26 15.52 4.67
N LYS A 66 -2.20 16.30 4.42
CA LYS A 66 -2.00 17.05 3.16
C LYS A 66 -0.92 16.47 2.26
N HIS A 67 -0.05 15.62 2.81
CA HIS A 67 1.03 14.98 2.08
C HIS A 67 0.83 13.47 2.09
N TRP A 68 0.66 12.92 0.88
CA TRP A 68 0.37 11.51 0.65
C TRP A 68 1.45 10.88 -0.21
N ILE A 69 1.96 9.75 0.24
CA ILE A 69 2.84 8.85 -0.49
C ILE A 69 2.00 7.60 -0.77
N THR A 70 1.95 7.15 -2.02
CA THR A 70 1.13 5.99 -2.39
C THR A 70 1.82 4.68 -2.03
N LEU A 71 3.02 4.46 -2.56
CA LEU A 71 3.79 3.24 -2.39
C LEU A 71 5.15 3.57 -1.76
N ASN A 72 5.54 2.84 -0.72
CA ASN A 72 6.91 2.84 -0.23
C ASN A 72 7.79 1.94 -1.09
N GLU A 73 8.91 2.47 -1.59
CA GLU A 73 9.98 1.69 -2.24
C GLU A 73 9.50 0.55 -3.17
N PRO A 74 8.76 0.87 -4.25
CA PRO A 74 8.09 -0.13 -5.08
C PRO A 74 9.04 -1.14 -5.74
N TRP A 75 10.28 -0.70 -6.03
CA TRP A 75 11.33 -1.59 -6.53
C TRP A 75 11.76 -2.61 -5.48
N THR A 76 12.02 -2.15 -4.25
CA THR A 76 12.44 -3.02 -3.15
C THR A 76 11.37 -4.06 -2.87
N PHE A 77 10.10 -3.65 -2.81
CA PHE A 77 8.98 -4.59 -2.67
C PHE A 77 8.96 -5.62 -3.81
N ALA A 78 8.94 -5.20 -5.08
CA ALA A 78 8.86 -6.14 -6.20
C ALA A 78 10.02 -7.15 -6.22
N VAL A 79 11.25 -6.73 -5.95
CA VAL A 79 12.44 -7.59 -6.01
C VAL A 79 12.54 -8.48 -4.77
N THR A 80 12.42 -7.92 -3.57
CA THR A 80 12.60 -8.71 -2.35
C THR A 80 11.47 -9.70 -2.12
N SER A 81 10.25 -9.35 -2.53
CA SER A 81 9.05 -10.16 -2.33
C SER A 81 8.81 -11.22 -3.43
N TYR A 82 9.24 -10.95 -4.68
CA TYR A 82 8.91 -11.79 -5.85
C TYR A 82 10.12 -12.24 -6.70
N ASP A 83 11.35 -11.85 -6.35
CA ASP A 83 12.58 -12.41 -6.92
C ASP A 83 13.45 -13.07 -5.86
N TYR A 84 13.84 -12.35 -4.82
CA TYR A 84 14.68 -12.91 -3.76
C TYR A 84 13.87 -13.76 -2.78
N GLY A 85 12.58 -13.48 -2.64
CA GLY A 85 11.68 -14.15 -1.70
C GLY A 85 12.08 -13.94 -0.22
N THR A 86 12.78 -12.86 0.10
CA THR A 86 13.27 -12.56 1.45
C THR A 86 12.26 -11.80 2.32
N THR A 87 11.24 -11.24 1.70
CA THR A 87 10.13 -10.52 2.34
C THR A 87 8.80 -11.11 1.86
N ALA A 88 7.70 -10.84 2.57
CA ALA A 88 6.38 -11.35 2.19
C ALA A 88 5.98 -10.89 0.76
N PRO A 89 5.36 -11.75 -0.06
CA PRO A 89 4.87 -13.10 0.27
C PRO A 89 5.92 -14.22 0.12
N GLY A 90 7.20 -13.88 -0.09
CA GLY A 90 8.30 -14.84 -0.10
C GLY A 90 8.31 -15.70 -1.36
N ARG A 91 8.06 -15.07 -2.52
CA ARG A 91 7.99 -15.76 -3.82
C ARG A 91 9.31 -15.62 -4.57
N CYS A 92 9.74 -16.71 -5.18
CA CYS A 92 10.91 -16.77 -6.04
C CYS A 92 10.94 -18.05 -6.87
N SER A 93 11.76 -18.07 -7.92
CA SER A 93 12.05 -19.30 -8.67
C SER A 93 12.82 -20.32 -7.84
N ALA A 94 12.59 -21.62 -8.10
CA ALA A 94 13.23 -22.72 -7.37
C ALA A 94 14.78 -22.64 -7.34
N TRP A 95 15.41 -22.11 -8.38
CA TRP A 95 16.88 -21.97 -8.45
C TRP A 95 17.46 -20.96 -7.45
N ARG A 96 16.64 -20.10 -6.84
CA ARG A 96 17.08 -19.19 -5.77
C ARG A 96 17.36 -19.91 -4.44
N ASN A 97 16.81 -21.11 -4.24
CA ASN A 97 17.01 -21.95 -3.04
C ASN A 97 16.75 -21.24 -1.69
N ASN A 98 15.78 -20.32 -1.64
CA ASN A 98 15.43 -19.52 -0.46
C ASN A 98 14.17 -20.00 0.27
N ASN A 99 13.79 -21.27 0.11
CA ASN A 99 12.56 -21.85 0.69
C ASN A 99 11.29 -21.03 0.39
N CYS A 100 11.21 -20.49 -0.82
CA CYS A 100 10.08 -19.68 -1.27
C CYS A 100 8.81 -20.51 -1.40
N THR A 101 7.67 -19.85 -1.21
CA THR A 101 6.33 -20.47 -1.33
C THR A 101 5.98 -20.87 -2.78
N GLY A 102 6.75 -20.37 -3.75
CA GLY A 102 6.66 -20.64 -5.17
C GLY A 102 7.02 -19.41 -5.99
N GLY A 103 6.75 -19.46 -7.29
CA GLY A 103 6.78 -18.28 -8.17
C GLY A 103 7.88 -18.28 -9.23
N ASN A 104 8.02 -17.14 -9.90
CA ASN A 104 8.92 -16.96 -11.04
C ASN A 104 9.65 -15.61 -11.00
N SER A 105 10.89 -15.66 -10.54
CA SER A 105 11.82 -14.52 -10.45
C SER A 105 12.06 -13.80 -11.79
N GLY A 106 11.86 -14.47 -12.93
CA GLY A 106 12.04 -13.88 -14.26
C GLY A 106 10.84 -13.06 -14.74
N THR A 107 9.67 -13.20 -14.12
CA THR A 107 8.43 -12.56 -14.61
C THR A 107 7.66 -11.81 -13.54
N GLU A 108 7.55 -12.37 -12.33
CA GLU A 108 6.71 -11.82 -11.26
C GLU A 108 7.10 -10.42 -10.81
N PRO A 109 8.39 -10.06 -10.65
CA PRO A 109 8.77 -8.69 -10.30
C PRO A 109 8.26 -7.65 -11.30
N TYR A 110 8.23 -8.00 -12.60
CA TYR A 110 7.73 -7.11 -13.65
C TYR A 110 6.21 -6.97 -13.61
N VAL A 111 5.48 -8.07 -13.40
CA VAL A 111 4.02 -8.06 -13.25
C VAL A 111 3.62 -7.23 -12.03
N VAL A 112 4.29 -7.46 -10.89
CA VAL A 112 4.05 -6.73 -9.65
C VAL A 112 4.37 -5.25 -9.82
N THR A 113 5.50 -4.90 -10.44
CA THR A 113 5.86 -3.50 -10.72
C THR A 113 4.85 -2.82 -11.64
N HIS A 114 4.36 -3.53 -12.67
CA HIS A 114 3.35 -3.00 -13.58
C HIS A 114 2.05 -2.66 -12.84
N ASN A 115 1.53 -3.60 -12.04
CA ASN A 115 0.32 -3.39 -11.25
C ASN A 115 0.51 -2.31 -10.17
N GLN A 116 1.68 -2.22 -9.55
CA GLN A 116 2.03 -1.13 -8.63
C GLN A 116 1.91 0.25 -9.32
N ILE A 117 2.46 0.40 -10.52
CA ILE A 117 2.39 1.67 -11.27
C ILE A 117 0.94 2.02 -11.63
N LEU A 118 0.14 1.03 -12.05
CA LEU A 118 -1.29 1.25 -12.33
C LEU A 118 -2.07 1.63 -11.08
N ALA A 119 -1.84 0.94 -9.96
CA ALA A 119 -2.46 1.22 -8.66
C ALA A 119 -2.10 2.63 -8.16
N HIS A 120 -0.82 3.01 -8.27
CA HIS A 120 -0.35 4.38 -8.01
C HIS A 120 -1.13 5.40 -8.85
N ALA A 121 -1.21 5.21 -10.17
CA ALA A 121 -1.87 6.12 -11.07
C ALA A 121 -3.38 6.25 -10.77
N ALA A 122 -4.04 5.13 -10.46
CA ALA A 122 -5.45 5.10 -10.07
C ALA A 122 -5.71 5.90 -8.79
N ALA A 123 -4.91 5.68 -7.74
CA ALA A 123 -5.02 6.43 -6.49
C ALA A 123 -4.74 7.93 -6.67
N VAL A 124 -3.70 8.30 -7.43
CA VAL A 124 -3.38 9.70 -7.74
C VAL A 124 -4.50 10.37 -8.53
N LYS A 125 -5.09 9.67 -9.51
CA LYS A 125 -6.23 10.17 -10.27
C LYS A 125 -7.41 10.50 -9.37
N VAL A 126 -7.76 9.59 -8.45
CA VAL A 126 -8.82 9.84 -7.44
C VAL A 126 -8.48 11.06 -6.58
N TYR A 127 -7.26 11.14 -6.03
CA TYR A 127 -6.86 12.27 -5.20
C TYR A 127 -7.00 13.61 -5.94
N ARG A 128 -6.46 13.69 -7.16
CA ARG A 128 -6.47 14.93 -7.96
C ARG A 128 -7.85 15.35 -8.43
N THR A 129 -8.74 14.40 -8.70
CA THR A 129 -10.08 14.69 -9.23
C THR A 129 -11.11 14.98 -8.15
N LYS A 130 -10.97 14.40 -6.96
CA LYS A 130 -11.98 14.50 -5.88
C LYS A 130 -11.53 15.29 -4.66
N TYR A 131 -10.23 15.31 -4.34
CA TYR A 131 -9.74 15.78 -3.03
C TYR A 131 -8.74 16.93 -3.12
N LYS A 132 -8.03 17.08 -4.23
CA LYS A 132 -7.16 18.23 -4.44
C LYS A 132 -8.01 19.45 -4.77
N VAL A 133 -8.12 20.38 -3.81
CA VAL A 133 -8.76 21.68 -4.03
C VAL A 133 -7.96 22.41 -5.11
N ILE A 134 -8.62 22.81 -6.19
CA ILE A 134 -8.05 23.74 -7.17
C ILE A 134 -8.09 25.11 -6.48
N THR A 135 -6.96 25.54 -5.94
CA THR A 135 -6.77 26.95 -5.59
C THR A 135 -6.61 27.71 -6.90
N THR A 136 -7.68 28.35 -7.37
CA THR A 136 -7.64 29.40 -8.41
C THR A 136 -7.09 30.68 -7.84
#